data_AF-A0A933KSH6-F1
#
_entry.id   AF-A0A933KSH6-F1
#
_cell.length_a   1.000
_cell.length_b   1.000
_cell.length_c   1.000
_cell.angle_alpha   90.00
_cell.angle_beta   90.00
_cell.angle_gamma   90.00
#
_symmetry.space_group_name_H-M   'P 1'
#
loop_
_entity.id
_entity.type
_entity.pdbx_description
1 polymer ?
#
loop_
_entity_poly.entity_id
_entity_poly.type
_entity_poly.pdbx_seq_one_letter_code
_entity_poly.pdbx_strand_id
1 'polypeptide(L)'
;MERLRRFCTTKHHTFWPAAVSLRDDAIFRPSFVRGHRQLADVYLLGLAVKMGGCLATFDRTIPLGAVIGATRESLQIISPATRNA
;
A
#
# COMPACT_ATOMS: atom_id res chain seq x y z
N MET A 1 -20.37 0.84 -4.50
CA MET A 1 -19.65 0.74 -5.80
C MET A 1 -19.64 2.04 -6.60
N GLU A 2 -20.67 2.88 -6.54
CA GLU A 2 -20.73 4.13 -7.35
C GLU A 2 -19.56 5.11 -7.09
N ARG A 3 -19.22 5.37 -5.82
CA ARG A 3 -18.09 6.24 -5.45
C ARG A 3 -16.76 5.76 -6.03
N LEU A 4 -16.51 4.45 -5.97
CA LEU A 4 -15.32 3.83 -6.55
C LEU A 4 -15.28 4.01 -8.07
N ARG A 5 -16.40 3.73 -8.76
CA ARG A 5 -16.50 3.94 -10.21
C ARG A 5 -16.18 5.39 -10.59
N ARG A 6 -16.78 6.36 -9.90
CA ARG A 6 -16.54 7.79 -10.13
C ARG A 6 -15.08 8.19 -9.87
N PHE A 7 -14.45 7.63 -8.84
CA PHE A 7 -13.04 7.86 -8.57
C PHE A 7 -12.15 7.33 -9.70
N CYS A 8 -12.42 6.12 -10.18
CA CYS A 8 -11.69 5.49 -11.27
C CYS A 8 -11.81 6.22 -12.62
N THR A 9 -12.86 7.04 -12.82
CA THR A 9 -13.00 7.88 -14.04
C THR A 9 -12.21 9.18 -14.00
N THR A 10 -11.60 9.55 -12.87
CA THR A 10 -10.82 10.80 -12.78
C THR A 10 -9.45 10.65 -13.46
N LYS A 11 -8.89 11.75 -13.99
CA LYS A 11 -7.52 11.78 -14.53
C LYS A 11 -6.42 11.52 -13.48
N HIS A 12 -6.78 11.55 -12.20
CA HIS A 12 -5.88 11.32 -11.07
C HIS A 12 -5.80 9.85 -10.67
N HIS A 13 -6.60 8.98 -11.29
CA HIS A 13 -6.57 7.54 -11.06
C HIS A 13 -5.76 6.83 -12.16
N THR A 14 -4.86 5.96 -11.75
CA THR A 14 -4.17 5.00 -12.63
C THR A 14 -4.20 3.65 -11.95
N PHE A 15 -4.59 2.61 -12.68
CA PHE A 15 -4.58 1.25 -12.16
C PHE A 15 -3.18 0.65 -12.26
N TRP A 16 -2.68 0.06 -11.17
CA TRP A 16 -1.45 -0.71 -11.18
C TRP A 16 -1.77 -2.20 -11.15
N PRO A 17 -1.31 -2.97 -12.15
CA PRO A 17 -1.50 -4.42 -12.16
C PRO A 17 -0.67 -5.07 -11.06
N ALA A 18 -0.90 -6.36 -10.84
CA ALA A 18 -0.10 -7.13 -9.91
C ALA A 18 1.32 -7.34 -10.44
N ALA A 19 2.22 -6.40 -10.15
CA ALA A 19 3.54 -6.33 -10.75
C ALA A 19 4.67 -6.89 -9.86
N VAL A 20 4.39 -7.32 -8.64
CA VAL A 20 5.37 -7.90 -7.69
C VAL A 20 4.92 -9.27 -7.22
N SER A 21 5.85 -10.09 -6.72
CA SER A 21 5.53 -11.36 -6.07
C SER A 21 5.98 -11.31 -4.61
N LEU A 22 5.13 -11.71 -3.67
CA LEU A 22 5.50 -11.82 -2.25
C LEU A 22 6.62 -12.83 -1.97
N ARG A 23 6.92 -13.70 -2.94
CA ARG A 23 8.01 -14.69 -2.89
C ARG A 23 9.34 -14.11 -3.37
N ASP A 24 9.35 -12.86 -3.84
CA ASP A 24 10.55 -12.20 -4.31
C ASP A 24 11.30 -11.62 -3.10
N ASP A 25 12.32 -12.34 -2.65
CA ASP A 25 13.16 -11.96 -1.52
C ASP A 25 14.03 -10.71 -1.80
N ALA A 26 14.11 -10.25 -3.05
CA ALA A 26 14.72 -8.97 -3.40
C ALA A 26 13.79 -7.77 -3.13
N ILE A 27 12.49 -8.02 -2.96
CA ILE A 27 11.48 -6.99 -2.67
C ILE A 27 10.96 -7.12 -1.23
N PHE A 28 10.76 -8.33 -0.74
CA PHE A 28 10.09 -8.59 0.53
C PHE A 28 11.00 -9.26 1.56
N ARG A 29 10.76 -8.95 2.83
CA ARG A 29 11.37 -9.62 3.98
C ARG A 29 10.29 -10.31 4.80
N PRO A 30 9.95 -11.57 4.51
CA PRO A 30 8.86 -12.29 5.16
C PRO A 30 8.99 -12.38 6.69
N SER A 31 10.20 -12.32 7.23
CA SER A 31 10.47 -12.33 8.67
C SER A 31 9.86 -11.16 9.44
N PHE A 32 9.50 -10.05 8.76
CA PHE A 32 8.83 -8.91 9.38
C PHE A 32 7.29 -9.04 9.39
N VAL A 33 6.74 -10.02 8.66
CA VAL A 33 5.31 -10.27 8.57
C VAL A 33 4.86 -11.11 9.76
N ARG A 34 4.08 -10.51 10.67
CA ARG A 34 3.69 -11.13 11.95
C ARG A 34 2.47 -12.05 11.84
N GLY A 35 1.77 -12.03 10.70
CA GLY A 35 0.65 -12.92 10.45
C GLY A 35 -0.03 -12.67 9.11
N HIS A 36 -0.87 -13.61 8.69
CA HIS A 36 -1.53 -13.60 7.39
C HIS A 36 -2.36 -12.34 7.11
N ARG A 37 -2.84 -11.65 8.15
CA ARG A 37 -3.60 -10.40 8.03
C ARG A 37 -2.80 -9.25 7.41
N GLN A 38 -1.47 -9.27 7.53
CA GLN A 38 -0.61 -8.21 7.00
C GLN A 38 -0.19 -8.44 5.54
N LEU A 39 -0.48 -9.61 4.97
CA LEU A 39 0.11 -10.03 3.70
C LEU A 39 -0.32 -9.12 2.54
N ALA A 40 -1.60 -8.75 2.49
CA ALA A 40 -2.13 -7.85 1.47
C ALA A 40 -1.56 -6.43 1.60
N ASP A 41 -1.45 -5.91 2.82
CA ASP A 41 -0.94 -4.57 3.06
C ASP A 41 0.57 -4.45 2.77
N VAL A 42 1.35 -5.46 3.15
CA VAL A 42 2.77 -5.55 2.79
C VAL A 42 2.94 -5.65 1.28
N TYR A 43 2.11 -6.44 0.61
CA TYR A 43 2.10 -6.50 -0.86
C TYR A 43 1.84 -5.12 -1.49
N LEU A 44 0.84 -4.37 -1.00
CA LEU A 44 0.51 -3.04 -1.50
C LEU A 44 1.65 -2.04 -1.25
N LEU A 45 2.34 -2.13 -0.11
CA LEU A 45 3.52 -1.33 0.15
C LEU A 45 4.65 -1.66 -0.83
N GLY A 46 4.91 -2.94 -1.11
CA GLY A 46 5.90 -3.37 -2.09
C GLY A 46 5.58 -2.91 -3.51
N LEU A 47 4.30 -2.96 -3.90
CA LEU A 47 3.83 -2.42 -5.16
C LEU A 47 4.04 -0.90 -5.23
N ALA A 48 3.71 -0.16 -4.16
CA ALA A 48 3.92 1.28 -4.10
C ALA A 48 5.41 1.64 -4.27
N VAL A 49 6.32 0.95 -3.56
CA VAL A 49 7.77 1.15 -3.71
C VAL A 49 8.22 0.89 -5.14
N LYS A 50 7.81 -0.23 -5.76
CA LYS A 50 8.16 -0.56 -7.15
C LYS A 50 7.70 0.52 -8.14
N MET A 51 6.53 1.09 -7.91
CA MET A 51 5.94 2.10 -8.78
C MET A 51 6.40 3.53 -8.44
N GLY A 52 7.29 3.71 -7.46
CA GLY A 52 7.76 5.02 -7.02
C GLY A 52 6.67 5.87 -6.33
N GLY A 53 5.69 5.23 -5.70
CA GLY A 53 4.57 5.87 -5.04
C GLY A 53 4.55 5.70 -3.52
N CYS A 54 3.42 6.12 -2.92
CA CYS A 54 3.16 6.05 -1.49
C CYS A 54 1.84 5.31 -1.23
N LEU A 55 1.86 4.33 -0.33
CA LEU A 55 0.64 3.69 0.17
C LEU A 55 -0.02 4.59 1.23
N ALA A 56 -1.21 5.11 0.92
CA ALA A 56 -2.05 5.82 1.90
C ALA A 56 -2.99 4.82 2.60
N THR A 57 -2.96 4.76 3.93
CA THR A 57 -3.70 3.74 4.70
C THR A 57 -4.14 4.23 6.08
N PHE A 58 -5.16 3.57 6.65
CA PHE A 58 -5.54 3.72 8.05
C PHE A 58 -4.83 2.71 8.97
N ASP A 59 -4.21 1.68 8.41
CA ASP A 59 -3.54 0.64 9.16
C ASP A 59 -2.15 1.10 9.63
N ARG A 60 -1.99 1.19 10.96
CA ARG A 60 -0.73 1.56 11.62
C ARG A 60 0.17 0.36 11.90
N THR A 61 -0.27 -0.85 11.56
CA THR A 61 0.43 -2.09 11.89
C THR A 61 1.33 -2.59 10.76
N ILE A 62 1.28 -1.96 9.58
CA ILE A 62 2.08 -2.36 8.41
C ILE A 62 3.57 -2.20 8.75
N PRO A 63 4.34 -3.31 8.72
CA PRO A 63 5.76 -3.27 9.04
C PRO A 63 6.55 -2.68 7.86
N LEU A 64 6.99 -1.42 7.97
CA LEU A 64 7.78 -0.75 6.92
C LEU A 64 9.01 -1.58 6.50
N GLY A 65 9.66 -2.24 7.46
CA GLY A 65 10.83 -3.10 7.22
C GLY A 65 10.55 -4.40 6.45
N ALA A 66 9.29 -4.75 6.18
CA ALA A 66 8.94 -5.91 5.39
C ALA A 66 9.16 -5.71 3.88
N VAL A 67 9.45 -4.49 3.43
CA VAL A 67 9.70 -4.16 2.03
C VAL A 67 11.08 -3.50 1.89
N ILE A 68 11.91 -4.07 1.01
CA ILE A 68 13.24 -3.54 0.70
C ILE A 68 13.08 -2.22 -0.05
N GLY A 69 13.78 -1.18 0.42
CA GLY A 69 13.70 0.16 -0.16
C GLY A 69 12.51 1.00 0.30
N ALA A 70 11.60 0.46 1.12
CA ALA A 70 10.53 1.26 1.70
C ALA A 70 11.07 2.29 2.70
N THR A 71 10.63 3.53 2.56
CA THR A 71 10.96 4.65 3.46
C THR A 71 9.68 5.20 4.09
N ARG A 72 9.80 6.18 5.00
CA ARG A 72 8.63 6.87 5.56
C ARG A 72 7.77 7.55 4.48
N GLU A 73 8.35 7.88 3.33
CA GLU A 73 7.66 8.49 2.20
C GLU A 73 6.85 7.46 1.40
N SER A 74 7.16 6.17 1.53
CA SER A 74 6.43 5.09 0.87
C SER A 74 5.13 4.70 1.58
N LEU A 75 4.91 5.16 2.82
CA LEU A 75 3.76 4.78 3.65
C LEU A 75 3.20 5.98 4.43
N GLN A 76 2.02 6.46 4.03
CA GLN A 76 1.32 7.55 4.68
C GLN A 76 0.13 7.04 5.50
N ILE A 77 0.15 7.27 6.81
CA ILE A 77 -1.03 7.07 7.65
C ILE A 77 -1.97 8.25 7.44
N ILE A 78 -3.19 7.98 6.97
CA ILE A 78 -4.23 8.99 6.77
C ILE A 78 -5.28 8.91 7.89
N SER A 79 -6.03 9.99 8.06
CA SER A 79 -7.13 10.08 9.04
C SER A 79 -8.46 10.27 8.31
N PRO A 80 -9.59 9.76 8.85
CA PRO A 80 -10.88 9.99 8.25
C PRO A 80 -11.14 11.49 8.07
N ALA A 81 -11.69 11.89 6.94
CA ALA A 81 -12.12 13.27 6.76
C ALA A 81 -13.21 13.60 7.79
N THR A 82 -13.03 14.66 8.58
CA THR A 82 -14.07 15.18 9.46
C THR A 82 -15.22 15.64 8.59
N ARG A 83 -16.40 15.05 8.78
CA ARG A 83 -17.59 15.47 8.05
C ARG A 83 -18.10 16.74 8.73
N ASN A 84 -17.90 17.90 8.14
CA ASN A 84 -18.61 19.10 8.58
C ASN A 84 -20.10 18.88 8.31
N ALA A 85 -20.90 18.98 9.36
CA ALA A 85 -22.36 18.91 9.31
C ALA A 85 -22.94 20.14 8.59
#